data_AF-A0AA39PPW0-F1
#
_entry.id   AF-A0AA39PPW0-F1
#
_cell.length_a   1.000
_cell.length_b   1.000
_cell.length_c   1.000
_cell.angle_alpha   90.00
_cell.angle_beta   90.00
_cell.angle_gamma   90.00
#
_symmetry.space_group_name_H-M   'P 1'
#
loop_
_entity.id
_entity.type
_entity.pdbx_description
1 polymer ?
#
loop_
_entity_poly.entity_id
_entity_poly.type
_entity_poly.pdbx_seq_one_letter_code
_entity_poly.pdbx_strand_id
1 'polypeptide(L)'
;MPPPRKYLTPESKHNSVHEKSKCYYERNKHRIQLRHKAAYDARASQMTLADNDPAIVNVNHITRVGRTNALEIRTRTKHRRHQAQPSPLSNNVPPPPPVPLTDSFPKLSTEVKALQDEFNSFIRGMSMHKYVEWLLKAYFKSNSRRQGQIGVFADLLQDLYNLQGAYMKIQDRSLEAEGLSTRHNSLVQAGRPINKVIKWVDDFWRYASDSPGSLWHTYNARQLAWQKDTIG
;
A
#
# COMPACT_ATOMS: atom_id res chain seq x y z
N MET A 1 -25.77 39.20 -20.54
CA MET A 1 -24.39 38.68 -20.72
C MET A 1 -24.22 37.44 -19.87
N PRO A 2 -23.74 36.31 -20.42
CA PRO A 2 -23.41 35.14 -19.60
C PRO A 2 -22.19 35.42 -18.71
N PRO A 3 -22.13 34.88 -17.48
CA PRO A 3 -20.98 35.07 -16.60
C PRO A 3 -19.71 34.47 -17.21
N PRO A 4 -18.54 35.08 -16.99
CA PRO A 4 -17.29 34.58 -17.53
C PRO A 4 -16.97 33.17 -17.02
N ARG A 5 -16.60 32.27 -17.94
CA ARG A 5 -16.20 30.90 -17.58
C ARG A 5 -14.95 30.94 -16.71
N LYS A 6 -15.00 30.32 -15.52
CA LYS A 6 -13.87 30.22 -14.58
C LYS A 6 -12.63 29.54 -15.16
N TYR A 7 -12.79 28.75 -16.22
CA TYR A 7 -11.71 28.02 -16.89
C TYR A 7 -11.87 28.15 -18.41
N LEU A 8 -10.77 28.47 -19.09
CA LEU A 8 -10.72 28.73 -20.54
C LEU A 8 -10.71 27.44 -21.36
N THR A 9 -10.08 26.38 -20.84
CA THR A 9 -10.04 25.05 -21.49
C THR A 9 -10.38 23.93 -20.50
N PRO A 10 -10.92 22.79 -20.97
CA PRO A 10 -11.15 21.60 -20.15
C PRO A 10 -9.87 21.11 -19.45
N GLU A 11 -8.72 21.22 -20.12
CA GLU A 11 -7.40 20.86 -19.58
C GLU A 11 -6.97 21.79 -18.43
N SER A 12 -7.22 23.10 -18.55
CA SER A 12 -6.94 24.05 -17.45
C SER A 12 -7.79 23.77 -16.21
N LYS A 13 -9.05 23.37 -16.42
CA LYS A 13 -9.94 22.93 -15.33
C LYS A 13 -9.38 21.66 -14.70
N HIS A 14 -9.00 20.68 -15.52
CA HIS A 14 -8.44 19.41 -15.06
C HIS A 14 -7.19 19.62 -14.21
N ASN A 15 -6.24 20.43 -14.67
CA ASN A 15 -5.00 20.72 -13.91
C ASN A 15 -5.29 21.49 -12.62
N SER A 16 -6.23 22.43 -12.64
CA SER A 16 -6.64 23.17 -11.43
C SER A 16 -7.28 22.25 -10.38
N VAL A 17 -8.11 21.29 -10.80
CA VAL A 17 -8.73 20.31 -9.91
C VAL A 17 -7.69 19.32 -9.39
N HIS A 18 -6.79 18.82 -10.25
CA HIS A 18 -5.68 17.96 -9.86
C HIS A 18 -4.82 18.61 -8.78
N GLU A 19 -4.42 19.88 -8.95
CA GLU A 19 -3.63 20.61 -7.97
C GLU A 19 -4.38 20.87 -6.66
N LYS A 20 -5.68 21.23 -6.72
CA LYS A 20 -6.51 21.38 -5.52
C LYS A 20 -6.66 20.07 -4.75
N SER A 21 -6.83 18.97 -5.48
CA SER A 21 -7.01 17.65 -4.89
C SER A 21 -5.71 17.12 -4.28
N LYS A 22 -4.58 17.34 -4.95
CA LYS A 22 -3.23 17.11 -4.42
C LYS A 22 -2.99 17.93 -3.14
N CYS A 23 -3.37 19.21 -3.14
CA CYS A 23 -3.28 20.07 -1.95
C CYS A 23 -4.19 19.58 -0.81
N TYR A 24 -5.40 19.11 -1.12
CA TYR A 24 -6.31 18.52 -0.13
C TYR A 24 -5.72 17.24 0.46
N TYR A 25 -5.16 16.37 -0.39
CA TYR A 25 -4.53 15.13 0.02
C TYR A 25 -3.35 15.40 0.95
N GLU A 26 -2.42 16.26 0.55
CA GLU A 26 -1.26 16.63 1.39
C GLU A 26 -1.70 17.26 2.72
N ARG A 27 -2.71 18.14 2.70
CA ARG A 27 -3.25 18.74 3.93
C ARG A 27 -3.88 17.73 4.87
N ASN A 28 -4.52 16.68 4.35
CA ASN A 28 -5.25 15.70 5.15
C ASN A 28 -4.49 14.39 5.35
N LYS A 29 -3.30 14.23 4.76
CA LYS A 29 -2.48 13.02 4.77
C LYS A 29 -2.32 12.41 6.16
N HIS A 30 -2.02 13.23 7.17
CA HIS A 30 -1.90 12.75 8.55
C HIS A 30 -3.21 12.26 9.15
N ARG A 31 -4.34 12.91 8.85
CA ARG A 31 -5.66 12.47 9.32
C ARG A 31 -6.10 11.18 8.63
N ILE A 32 -5.76 11.04 7.34
CA ILE A 32 -5.96 9.81 6.58
C ILE A 32 -5.13 8.71 7.24
N GLN A 33 -3.81 8.90 7.40
CA GLN A 33 -2.95 7.92 8.07
C GLN A 33 -3.44 7.49 9.46
N LEU A 34 -3.93 8.44 10.28
CA LEU A 34 -4.49 8.13 11.60
C LEU A 34 -5.74 7.25 11.51
N ARG A 35 -6.64 7.51 10.55
CA ARG A 35 -7.82 6.66 10.31
C ARG A 35 -7.43 5.27 9.84
N HIS A 36 -6.41 5.17 8.99
CA HIS A 36 -5.89 3.88 8.52
C HIS A 36 -5.29 3.09 9.68
N LYS A 37 -4.44 3.72 10.49
CA LYS A 37 -3.89 3.08 11.71
C LYS A 37 -5.00 2.54 12.61
N ALA A 38 -6.02 3.36 12.89
CA ALA A 38 -7.15 2.92 13.71
C ALA A 38 -7.94 1.76 13.08
N ALA A 39 -8.10 1.74 11.75
CA ALA A 39 -8.77 0.65 11.05
C ALA A 39 -7.96 -0.65 11.06
N TYR A 40 -6.63 -0.57 10.88
CA TYR A 40 -5.73 -1.71 11.03
C TYR A 40 -5.73 -2.25 12.45
N ASP A 41 -5.63 -1.38 13.46
CA ASP A 41 -5.68 -1.77 14.88
C ASP A 41 -7.02 -2.44 15.24
N ALA A 42 -8.14 -1.93 14.72
CA ALA A 42 -9.46 -2.55 14.91
C ALA A 42 -9.58 -3.92 14.24
N ARG A 43 -8.99 -4.11 13.06
CA ARG A 43 -9.00 -5.38 12.33
C ARG A 43 -8.06 -6.42 12.99
N ALA A 44 -6.91 -5.98 13.50
CA ALA A 44 -6.01 -6.81 14.30
C ALA A 44 -6.63 -7.22 15.64
N SER A 45 -7.41 -6.33 16.26
CA SER A 45 -8.18 -6.62 17.48
C SER A 45 -9.30 -7.65 17.26
N GLN A 46 -9.87 -7.72 16.05
CA GLN A 46 -10.85 -8.76 15.69
C GLN A 46 -10.21 -10.12 15.43
N MET A 47 -8.96 -10.17 14.94
CA MET A 47 -8.22 -11.43 14.75
C MET A 47 -7.68 -12.00 16.07
N THR A 48 -7.42 -11.17 17.08
CA THR A 48 -6.92 -11.59 18.40
C THR A 48 -8.01 -12.10 19.35
N LEU A 49 -9.30 -11.96 19.00
CA LEU A 49 -10.42 -12.52 19.77
C LEU A 49 -10.80 -13.96 19.36
N ALA A 50 -10.09 -14.56 18.40
CA ALA A 50 -10.35 -15.91 17.91
C ALA A 50 -9.33 -16.97 18.35
N ASP A 51 -8.31 -16.61 19.14
CA ASP A 51 -7.33 -17.57 19.64
C ASP A 51 -6.96 -17.25 21.09
N ASN A 52 -7.29 -18.16 22.01
CA ASN A 52 -6.88 -18.09 23.41
C ASN A 52 -5.49 -18.74 23.59
N ASP A 53 -4.54 -17.90 24.03
CA ASP A 53 -3.39 -18.13 24.94
C ASP A 53 -2.13 -18.93 24.53
N PRO A 54 -0.94 -18.73 25.19
CA PRO A 54 -0.62 -17.77 26.26
C PRO A 54 0.65 -16.90 26.08
N ALA A 55 0.58 -15.73 26.74
CA ALA A 55 1.62 -15.01 27.49
C ALA A 55 3.07 -14.84 26.94
N ILE A 56 3.39 -13.61 26.51
CA ILE A 56 4.73 -13.01 26.72
C ILE A 56 4.55 -11.76 27.58
N VAL A 57 4.88 -11.88 28.87
CA VAL A 57 4.99 -10.74 29.79
C VAL A 57 6.32 -10.03 29.52
N ASN A 58 6.27 -8.87 28.89
CA ASN A 58 7.44 -8.02 28.72
C ASN A 58 7.64 -7.17 29.99
N VAL A 59 8.55 -7.61 30.88
CA VAL A 59 8.90 -6.85 32.10
C VAL A 59 9.94 -5.79 31.73
N ASN A 60 9.49 -4.54 31.55
CA ASN A 60 10.37 -3.39 31.41
C ASN A 60 10.82 -2.93 32.80
N HIS A 61 12.08 -3.16 33.15
CA HIS A 61 12.67 -2.61 34.36
C HIS A 61 13.15 -1.18 34.08
N ILE A 62 12.46 -0.19 34.66
CA ILE A 62 12.86 1.23 34.60
C ILE A 62 13.67 1.54 35.84
N THR A 63 14.91 2.02 35.67
CA THR A 63 15.68 2.64 36.76
C THR A 63 16.22 3.99 36.32
N ARG A 64 16.07 4.97 37.22
CA ARG A 64 16.40 6.38 37.03
C ARG A 64 17.88 6.61 37.34
N VAL A 65 18.63 7.25 36.45
CA VAL A 65 20.01 7.66 36.71
C VAL A 65 19.99 9.15 37.10
N GLY A 66 20.10 9.45 38.40
CA GLY A 66 20.34 10.81 38.89
C GLY A 66 19.21 11.85 38.72
N ARG A 67 19.57 13.15 38.86
CA ARG A 67 18.67 14.32 38.86
C ARG A 67 18.46 14.98 37.48
N THR A 68 18.39 14.22 36.40
CA THR A 68 18.08 14.76 35.05
C THR A 68 17.07 13.89 34.30
N ASN A 69 16.29 14.50 33.40
CA ASN A 69 15.17 13.87 32.66
C ASN A 69 15.60 13.09 31.40
N ALA A 70 16.77 12.45 31.41
CA ALA A 70 17.24 11.64 30.29
C ALA A 70 16.85 10.15 30.50
N LEU A 71 16.16 9.55 29.53
CA LEU A 71 15.83 8.12 29.50
C LEU A 71 16.90 7.36 28.71
N GLU A 72 17.67 6.50 29.38
CA GLU A 72 18.63 5.59 28.72
C GLU A 72 17.96 4.23 28.48
N ILE A 73 17.62 3.92 27.23
CA ILE A 73 17.12 2.59 26.84
C ILE A 73 18.34 1.70 26.58
N ARG A 74 18.62 0.79 27.50
CA ARG A 74 19.76 -0.14 27.39
C ARG A 74 19.29 -1.51 26.93
N THR A 75 19.28 -1.75 25.62
CA THR A 75 19.05 -3.09 25.05
C THR A 75 20.33 -3.92 25.15
N ARG A 76 20.33 -4.93 26.03
CA ARG A 76 21.42 -5.92 26.13
C ARG A 76 21.09 -7.13 25.25
N THR A 77 21.68 -7.19 24.06
CA THR A 77 21.69 -8.40 23.23
C THR A 77 22.77 -9.35 23.76
N LYS A 78 22.39 -10.47 24.38
CA LYS A 78 23.35 -11.52 24.77
C LYS A 78 23.55 -12.48 23.59
N HIS A 79 24.62 -12.32 22.83
CA HIS A 79 25.13 -13.38 21.97
C HIS A 79 25.97 -14.36 22.80
N ARG A 80 25.55 -15.61 22.85
CA ARG A 80 26.31 -16.72 23.45
C ARG A 80 27.53 -17.01 22.55
N ARG A 81 28.65 -16.34 22.82
CA ARG A 81 29.96 -16.67 22.22
C ARG A 81 30.54 -17.88 22.95
N HIS A 82 30.67 -19.01 22.25
CA HIS A 82 31.69 -19.99 22.59
C HIS A 82 33.03 -19.41 22.13
N GLN A 83 33.86 -19.01 23.10
CA GLN A 83 35.17 -18.43 22.88
C GLN A 83 36.20 -19.50 23.27
N ALA A 84 36.74 -20.21 22.28
CA ALA A 84 38.02 -20.91 22.43
C ALA A 84 39.14 -19.90 22.11
N GLN A 85 40.15 -19.85 22.98
CA GLN A 85 41.28 -18.92 22.93
C GLN A 85 42.14 -19.09 21.66
N PRO A 86 42.88 -18.05 21.23
CA PRO A 86 43.67 -18.05 20.01
C PRO A 86 45.09 -18.59 20.25
N SER A 87 45.60 -19.34 19.27
CA SER A 87 47.04 -19.64 19.10
C SER A 87 47.52 -19.11 17.74
N PRO A 88 48.80 -18.75 17.61
CA PRO A 88 49.24 -17.70 16.68
C PRO A 88 49.55 -18.20 15.26
N LEU A 89 49.28 -17.29 14.32
CA LEU A 89 49.94 -17.05 13.03
C LEU A 89 50.37 -18.26 12.18
N SER A 90 49.66 -18.48 11.07
CA SER A 90 50.25 -19.05 9.86
C SER A 90 49.65 -18.37 8.63
N ASN A 91 50.47 -17.55 7.97
CA ASN A 91 50.16 -16.94 6.68
C ASN A 91 50.17 -18.03 5.62
N ASN A 92 48.99 -18.54 5.26
CA ASN A 92 48.66 -19.15 3.96
C ASN A 92 47.17 -19.53 3.99
N VAL A 93 46.29 -18.55 3.83
CA VAL A 93 44.86 -18.80 3.61
C VAL A 93 44.60 -18.61 2.12
N PRO A 94 44.19 -19.65 1.37
CA PRO A 94 43.70 -19.49 0.01
C PRO A 94 42.52 -18.50 0.02
N PRO A 95 42.33 -17.68 -1.03
CA PRO A 95 41.19 -16.77 -1.10
C PRO A 95 39.90 -17.56 -0.79
N PRO A 96 39.00 -17.01 0.06
CA PRO A 96 37.76 -17.68 0.40
C PRO A 96 37.04 -18.06 -0.90
N PRO A 97 36.46 -19.28 -0.99
CA PRO A 97 35.72 -19.69 -2.18
C PRO A 97 34.65 -18.64 -2.49
N PRO A 98 34.38 -18.34 -3.77
CA PRO A 98 33.33 -17.41 -4.15
C PRO A 98 32.04 -17.78 -3.43
N VAL A 99 31.47 -16.83 -2.67
CA VAL A 99 30.17 -17.04 -2.03
C VAL A 99 29.19 -17.38 -3.15
N PRO A 100 28.46 -18.52 -3.10
CA PRO A 100 27.47 -18.85 -4.11
C PRO A 100 26.48 -17.69 -4.21
N LEU A 101 26.29 -17.15 -5.41
CA LEU A 101 25.21 -16.21 -5.69
C LEU A 101 23.91 -16.92 -5.28
N THR A 102 23.37 -16.56 -4.12
CA THR A 102 22.17 -17.22 -3.59
C THR A 102 21.00 -16.72 -4.42
N ASP A 103 20.32 -17.63 -5.12
CA ASP A 103 19.12 -17.28 -5.89
C ASP A 103 18.08 -16.65 -4.96
N SER A 104 17.85 -15.35 -5.12
CA SER A 104 16.94 -14.56 -4.28
C SER A 104 15.49 -14.65 -4.75
N PHE A 105 15.22 -15.23 -5.93
CA PHE A 105 13.89 -15.31 -6.51
C PHE A 105 12.86 -16.09 -5.69
N PRO A 106 13.19 -17.20 -5.02
CA PRO A 106 12.23 -17.89 -4.16
C PRO A 106 11.69 -16.97 -3.06
N LYS A 107 12.55 -16.10 -2.51
CA LYS A 107 12.17 -15.11 -1.51
C LYS A 107 11.28 -14.03 -2.12
N LEU A 108 11.69 -13.45 -3.25
CA LEU A 108 10.90 -12.42 -3.95
C LEU A 108 9.52 -12.94 -4.38
N SER A 109 9.45 -14.20 -4.82
CA SER A 109 8.20 -14.87 -5.20
C SER A 109 7.27 -15.04 -4.01
N THR A 110 7.82 -15.36 -2.83
CA THR A 110 7.05 -15.44 -1.58
C THR A 110 6.51 -14.05 -1.18
N GLU A 111 7.34 -13.01 -1.27
CA GLU A 111 6.92 -11.63 -0.97
C GLU A 111 5.80 -11.17 -1.93
N VAL A 112 5.90 -11.48 -3.23
CA VAL A 112 4.85 -11.18 -4.21
C VAL A 112 3.54 -11.91 -3.90
N LYS A 113 3.61 -13.20 -3.53
CA LYS A 113 2.41 -13.94 -3.12
C LYS A 113 1.74 -13.30 -1.90
N ALA A 114 2.50 -12.89 -0.90
CA ALA A 114 1.96 -12.20 0.26
C ALA A 114 1.26 -10.88 -0.12
N LEU A 115 1.82 -10.10 -1.06
CA LEU A 115 1.16 -8.89 -1.57
C LEU A 115 -0.09 -9.20 -2.40
N GLN A 116 -0.11 -10.29 -3.15
CA GLN A 116 -1.31 -10.74 -3.86
C GLN A 116 -2.42 -11.16 -2.88
N ASP A 117 -2.06 -11.85 -1.80
CA ASP A 117 -3.01 -12.23 -0.74
C ASP A 117 -3.53 -10.99 -0.01
N GLU A 118 -2.66 -10.00 0.26
CA GLU A 118 -3.05 -8.70 0.81
C GLU A 118 -4.01 -7.97 -0.14
N PHE A 119 -3.72 -7.94 -1.44
CA PHE A 119 -4.62 -7.37 -2.46
C PHE A 119 -5.97 -8.09 -2.48
N ASN A 120 -5.97 -9.42 -2.47
CA ASN A 120 -7.18 -10.22 -2.45
C ASN A 120 -8.01 -9.95 -1.20
N SER A 121 -7.36 -9.81 -0.03
CA SER A 121 -8.00 -9.39 1.22
C SER A 121 -8.55 -7.96 1.14
N PHE A 122 -7.83 -7.04 0.48
CA PHE A 122 -8.26 -5.67 0.25
C PHE A 122 -9.54 -5.60 -0.57
N ILE A 123 -9.60 -6.35 -1.68
CA ILE A 123 -10.82 -6.47 -2.51
C ILE A 123 -11.84 -7.47 -1.93
N ARG A 124 -11.63 -7.94 -0.70
CA ARG A 124 -12.55 -8.82 0.05
C ARG A 124 -12.84 -10.16 -0.65
N GLY A 125 -11.87 -10.70 -1.37
CA GLY A 125 -12.00 -11.91 -2.18
C GLY A 125 -12.95 -11.77 -3.37
N MET A 126 -13.42 -10.55 -3.67
CA MET A 126 -14.26 -10.30 -4.84
C MET A 126 -13.41 -10.27 -6.12
N SER A 127 -14.03 -10.49 -7.27
CA SER A 127 -13.38 -10.12 -8.53
C SER A 127 -13.22 -8.59 -8.60
N MET A 128 -12.18 -8.11 -9.29
CA MET A 128 -11.92 -6.68 -9.43
C MET A 128 -13.16 -5.90 -9.90
N HIS A 129 -13.89 -6.44 -10.88
CA HIS A 129 -15.13 -5.83 -11.40
C HIS A 129 -16.21 -5.72 -10.32
N LYS A 130 -16.49 -6.81 -9.59
CA LYS A 130 -17.48 -6.80 -8.50
C LYS A 130 -17.08 -5.82 -7.39
N TYR A 131 -15.78 -5.73 -7.09
CA TYR A 131 -15.25 -4.80 -6.11
C TYR A 131 -15.50 -3.34 -6.50
N VAL A 132 -15.16 -2.93 -7.74
CA VAL A 132 -15.37 -1.54 -8.18
C VAL A 132 -16.85 -1.19 -8.35
N GLU A 133 -17.69 -2.15 -8.78
CA GLU A 133 -19.13 -1.96 -8.81
C GLU A 133 -19.70 -1.76 -7.39
N TRP A 134 -19.24 -2.55 -6.43
CA TRP A 134 -19.60 -2.40 -5.02
C TRP A 134 -19.19 -1.02 -4.47
N LEU A 135 -18.01 -0.52 -4.84
CA LEU A 135 -17.56 0.83 -4.48
C LEU A 135 -18.47 1.92 -5.04
N LEU A 136 -18.84 1.85 -6.32
CA LEU A 136 -19.77 2.80 -6.93
C LEU A 136 -21.11 2.79 -6.22
N LYS A 137 -21.66 1.59 -5.94
CA LYS A 137 -22.91 1.46 -5.18
C LYS A 137 -22.77 2.09 -3.79
N ALA A 138 -21.65 1.89 -3.10
CA ALA A 138 -21.41 2.49 -1.79
C ALA A 138 -21.37 4.02 -1.83
N TYR A 139 -20.78 4.60 -2.88
CA TYR A 139 -20.71 6.05 -3.09
C TYR A 139 -22.09 6.69 -3.37
N PHE A 140 -22.93 6.02 -4.17
CA PHE A 140 -24.25 6.52 -4.55
C PHE A 140 -25.37 6.16 -3.57
N LYS A 141 -25.18 5.18 -2.68
CA LYS A 141 -26.24 4.72 -1.77
C LYS A 141 -26.69 5.82 -0.83
N SER A 142 -27.91 6.29 -1.06
CA SER A 142 -28.58 7.44 -0.42
C SER A 142 -28.68 7.37 1.11
N ASN A 143 -28.68 6.15 1.66
CA ASN A 143 -28.91 5.92 3.08
C ASN A 143 -27.60 5.72 3.86
N SER A 144 -26.44 5.88 3.21
CA SER A 144 -25.15 5.78 3.86
C SER A 144 -24.69 7.15 4.34
N ARG A 145 -24.08 7.22 5.52
CA ARG A 145 -23.39 8.43 6.01
C ARG A 145 -22.23 8.89 5.10
N ARG A 146 -21.90 8.11 4.07
CA ARG A 146 -20.78 8.32 3.14
C ARG A 146 -21.23 8.70 1.72
N GLN A 147 -22.52 8.94 1.49
CA GLN A 147 -23.03 9.32 0.17
C GLN A 147 -22.31 10.57 -0.35
N GLY A 148 -21.81 10.52 -1.58
CA GLY A 148 -21.14 11.65 -2.22
C GLY A 148 -19.83 12.07 -1.57
N GLN A 149 -19.34 11.34 -0.56
CA GLN A 149 -18.08 11.66 0.10
C GLN A 149 -16.93 11.13 -0.75
N ILE A 150 -16.14 12.06 -1.28
CA ILE A 150 -14.91 11.74 -2.02
C ILE A 150 -13.92 10.89 -1.21
N GLY A 151 -13.98 10.98 0.13
CA GLY A 151 -13.20 10.15 1.05
C GLY A 151 -13.40 8.64 0.84
N VAL A 152 -14.54 8.22 0.27
CA VAL A 152 -14.78 6.82 -0.12
C VAL A 152 -13.71 6.31 -1.08
N PHE A 153 -13.21 7.16 -1.98
CA PHE A 153 -12.17 6.79 -2.95
C PHE A 153 -10.78 7.22 -2.50
N ALA A 154 -10.64 8.39 -1.88
CA ALA A 154 -9.33 8.95 -1.51
C ALA A 154 -8.55 8.07 -0.51
N ASP A 155 -9.24 7.55 0.51
CA ASP A 155 -8.62 6.66 1.52
C ASP A 155 -8.18 5.34 0.86
N LEU A 156 -9.04 4.75 0.02
CA LEU A 156 -8.75 3.50 -0.70
C LEU A 156 -7.62 3.63 -1.71
N LEU A 157 -7.54 4.76 -2.43
CA LEU A 157 -6.47 5.02 -3.38
C LEU A 157 -5.11 5.05 -2.70
N GLN A 158 -5.02 5.61 -1.49
CA GLN A 158 -3.76 5.60 -0.76
C GLN A 158 -3.29 4.18 -0.43
N ASP A 159 -4.18 3.33 0.06
CA ASP A 159 -3.82 1.93 0.35
C ASP A 159 -3.37 1.19 -0.91
N LEU A 160 -4.07 1.41 -2.03
CA LEU A 160 -3.68 0.82 -3.31
C LEU A 160 -2.32 1.34 -3.80
N TYR A 161 -2.02 2.64 -3.64
CA TYR A 161 -0.71 3.20 -3.97
C TYR A 161 0.40 2.65 -3.07
N ASN A 162 0.13 2.43 -1.78
CA ASN A 162 1.08 1.80 -0.87
C ASN A 162 1.41 0.37 -1.33
N LEU A 163 0.37 -0.41 -1.68
CA LEU A 163 0.49 -1.76 -2.18
C LEU A 163 1.26 -1.81 -3.52
N GLN A 164 0.95 -0.90 -4.44
CA GLN A 164 1.68 -0.72 -5.70
C GLN A 164 3.16 -0.36 -5.44
N GLY A 165 3.43 0.55 -4.50
CA GLY A 165 4.78 0.92 -4.12
C GLY A 165 5.58 -0.24 -3.54
N ALA A 166 4.96 -1.09 -2.73
CA ALA A 166 5.57 -2.32 -2.24
C ALA A 166 5.88 -3.29 -3.40
N TYR A 167 4.96 -3.39 -4.36
CA TYR A 167 5.14 -4.21 -5.56
C TYR A 167 6.31 -3.76 -6.42
N MET A 168 6.39 -2.45 -6.70
CA MET A 168 7.46 -1.85 -7.50
C MET A 168 8.83 -2.12 -6.88
N LYS A 169 8.95 -2.04 -5.54
CA LYS A 169 10.20 -2.37 -4.85
C LYS A 169 10.65 -3.82 -5.07
N ILE A 170 9.71 -4.77 -5.16
CA ILE A 170 10.04 -6.17 -5.44
C ILE A 170 10.42 -6.33 -6.92
N GLN A 171 9.72 -5.65 -7.81
CA GLN A 171 10.05 -5.61 -9.23
C GLN A 171 11.47 -5.08 -9.46
N ASP A 172 11.85 -3.97 -8.83
CA ASP A 172 13.18 -3.38 -8.93
C ASP A 172 14.25 -4.36 -8.44
N ARG A 173 14.06 -4.97 -7.26
CA ARG A 173 15.00 -5.99 -6.73
C ARG A 173 15.11 -7.21 -7.65
N SER A 174 14.01 -7.62 -8.30
CA SER A 174 14.03 -8.75 -9.23
C SER A 174 14.81 -8.42 -10.51
N LEU A 175 14.70 -7.17 -10.98
CA LEU A 175 15.44 -6.68 -12.13
C LEU A 175 16.94 -6.58 -11.82
N GLU A 176 17.30 -6.13 -10.61
CA GLU A 176 18.70 -6.11 -10.15
C GLU A 176 19.29 -7.53 -10.00
N ALA A 177 18.48 -8.50 -9.61
CA ALA A 177 18.94 -9.86 -9.35
C ALA A 177 19.18 -10.70 -10.62
N GLU A 178 18.32 -10.60 -11.64
CA GLU A 178 18.37 -11.48 -12.83
C GLU A 178 18.16 -10.71 -14.16
N GLY A 179 17.92 -9.40 -14.11
CA GLY A 179 17.61 -8.62 -15.29
C GLY A 179 16.22 -8.93 -15.85
N LEU A 180 16.03 -8.67 -17.15
CA LEU A 180 14.77 -8.92 -17.86
C LEU A 180 14.60 -10.42 -18.16
N SER A 181 14.21 -11.17 -17.13
CA SER A 181 13.99 -12.62 -17.20
C SER A 181 12.51 -12.99 -17.32
N THR A 182 12.22 -14.25 -17.65
CA THR A 182 10.85 -14.81 -17.60
C THR A 182 10.26 -14.72 -16.18
N ARG A 183 11.10 -14.90 -15.15
CA ARG A 183 10.66 -14.79 -13.75
C ARG A 183 10.33 -13.35 -13.40
N HIS A 184 11.18 -12.39 -13.79
CA HIS A 184 10.88 -10.96 -13.66
C HIS A 184 9.57 -10.60 -14.36
N ASN A 185 9.38 -10.99 -15.62
CA ASN A 185 8.16 -10.74 -16.36
C ASN A 185 6.93 -11.33 -15.67
N SER A 186 7.04 -12.52 -15.09
CA SER A 186 5.96 -13.16 -14.31
C SER A 186 5.60 -12.32 -13.07
N LEU A 187 6.59 -11.77 -12.39
CA LEU A 187 6.36 -10.79 -11.31
C LEU A 187 5.68 -9.53 -11.87
N VAL A 188 6.14 -8.93 -12.96
CA VAL A 188 5.45 -7.75 -13.53
C VAL A 188 3.97 -8.04 -13.85
N GLN A 189 3.68 -9.22 -14.40
CA GLN A 189 2.30 -9.65 -14.69
C GLN A 189 1.45 -9.79 -13.44
N ALA A 190 2.01 -10.35 -12.37
CA ALA A 190 1.34 -10.55 -11.09
C ALA A 190 0.88 -9.23 -10.42
N GLY A 191 1.51 -8.09 -10.73
CA GLY A 191 1.11 -6.76 -10.23
C GLY A 191 0.05 -6.05 -11.06
N ARG A 192 -0.26 -6.54 -12.27
CA ARG A 192 -1.25 -5.90 -13.16
C ARG A 192 -2.64 -5.73 -12.55
N PRO A 193 -3.19 -6.69 -11.78
CA PRO A 193 -4.49 -6.52 -11.14
C PRO A 193 -4.55 -5.28 -10.24
N ILE A 194 -3.50 -5.03 -9.45
CA ILE A 194 -3.39 -3.86 -8.56
C ILE A 194 -3.45 -2.58 -9.39
N ASN A 195 -2.62 -2.49 -10.44
CA ASN A 195 -2.58 -1.35 -11.35
C ASN A 195 -3.94 -1.10 -12.03
N LYS A 196 -4.66 -2.18 -12.38
CA LYS A 196 -5.97 -2.08 -13.02
C LYS A 196 -7.01 -1.50 -12.06
N VAL A 197 -7.05 -1.98 -10.82
CA VAL A 197 -7.96 -1.44 -9.80
C VAL A 197 -7.61 0.01 -9.47
N ILE A 198 -6.33 0.37 -9.36
CA ILE A 198 -5.90 1.78 -9.19
C ILE A 198 -6.47 2.64 -10.31
N LYS A 199 -6.24 2.26 -11.58
CA LYS A 199 -6.76 3.00 -12.74
C LYS A 199 -8.27 3.22 -12.64
N TRP A 200 -9.03 2.19 -12.26
CA TRP A 200 -10.49 2.27 -12.17
C TRP A 200 -10.97 3.14 -11.01
N VAL A 201 -10.37 3.00 -9.82
CA VAL A 201 -10.75 3.78 -8.64
C VAL A 201 -10.30 5.25 -8.80
N ASP A 202 -9.16 5.49 -9.43
CA ASP A 202 -8.67 6.84 -9.74
C ASP A 202 -9.62 7.54 -10.71
N ASP A 203 -10.10 6.82 -11.73
CA ASP A 203 -11.13 7.34 -12.65
C ASP A 203 -12.41 7.74 -11.90
N PHE A 204 -12.88 6.93 -10.94
CA PHE A 204 -14.04 7.29 -10.13
C PHE A 204 -13.79 8.53 -9.28
N TRP A 205 -12.64 8.59 -8.62
CA TRP A 205 -12.24 9.71 -7.79
C TRP A 205 -12.15 11.01 -8.60
N ARG A 206 -11.62 10.96 -9.83
CA ARG A 206 -11.55 12.12 -10.74
C ARG A 206 -12.94 12.69 -11.02
N TYR A 207 -13.89 11.85 -11.46
CA TYR A 207 -15.24 12.34 -11.76
C TYR A 207 -16.02 12.72 -10.48
N ALA A 208 -15.81 12.01 -9.37
CA ALA A 208 -16.43 12.35 -8.09
C ALA A 208 -15.94 13.69 -7.52
N SER A 209 -14.67 14.06 -7.79
CA SER A 209 -14.07 15.34 -7.38
C SER A 209 -14.76 16.53 -8.00
N ASP A 210 -15.24 16.38 -9.24
CA ASP A 210 -15.98 17.43 -9.93
C ASP A 210 -17.38 17.59 -9.33
N SER A 211 -18.13 16.48 -9.24
CA SER A 211 -19.39 16.40 -8.50
C SER A 211 -19.91 14.97 -8.49
N PRO A 212 -20.80 14.59 -7.54
CA PRO A 212 -21.53 13.33 -7.62
C PRO A 212 -22.28 13.14 -8.94
N GLY A 213 -22.85 14.23 -9.50
CA GLY A 213 -23.54 14.20 -10.79
C GLY A 213 -22.61 13.89 -11.96
N SER A 214 -21.37 14.39 -11.95
CA SER A 214 -20.39 14.08 -13.01
C SER A 214 -20.06 12.60 -13.06
N LEU A 215 -19.79 11.97 -11.92
CA LEU A 215 -19.56 10.51 -11.87
C LEU A 215 -20.78 9.73 -12.35
N TRP A 216 -21.98 10.16 -11.97
CA TRP A 216 -23.24 9.52 -12.39
C TRP A 216 -23.44 9.59 -13.91
N HIS A 217 -23.24 10.77 -14.50
CA HIS A 217 -23.34 10.95 -15.96
C HIS A 217 -22.33 10.09 -16.72
N THR A 218 -21.07 10.08 -16.29
CA THR A 218 -20.02 9.27 -16.93
C THR A 218 -20.30 7.76 -16.81
N TYR A 219 -20.79 7.31 -15.65
CA TYR A 219 -21.20 5.92 -15.42
C TYR A 219 -22.30 5.49 -16.39
N ASN A 220 -23.36 6.30 -16.53
CA ASN A 220 -24.48 6.01 -17.43
C ASN A 220 -24.07 6.07 -18.91
N ALA A 221 -23.14 6.96 -19.25
CA ALA A 221 -22.56 7.04 -20.59
C ALA A 221 -21.58 5.88 -20.90
N ARG A 222 -21.36 4.95 -19.96
CA ARG A 222 -20.40 3.84 -20.06
C ARG A 222 -18.96 4.30 -20.35
N GLN A 223 -18.59 5.48 -19.85
CA GLN A 223 -17.31 6.09 -20.17
C GLN A 223 -16.22 5.85 -19.12
N LEU A 224 -16.54 5.18 -18.01
CA LEU A 224 -15.55 4.88 -16.99
C LEU A 224 -14.54 3.83 -17.48
N ALA A 225 -13.31 3.93 -17.02
CA ALA A 225 -12.18 3.09 -17.43
C ALA A 225 -12.51 1.59 -17.34
N TRP A 226 -13.16 1.15 -16.26
CA TRP A 226 -13.52 -0.25 -16.07
C TRP A 226 -14.61 -0.76 -17.03
N GLN A 227 -15.52 0.11 -17.47
CA GLN A 227 -16.57 -0.24 -18.44
C GLN A 227 -15.97 -0.35 -19.84
N LYS A 228 -15.01 0.53 -20.18
CA LYS A 228 -14.27 0.48 -21.45
C LYS A 228 -13.40 -0.77 -21.56
N ASP A 229 -12.74 -1.17 -20.48
CA ASP A 229 -11.90 -2.37 -20.43
C ASP A 229 -12.71 -3.69 -20.59
N THR A 230 -14.04 -3.65 -20.50
CA THR A 230 -14.95 -4.83 -20.69
C THR A 230 -15.70 -4.88 -22.01
N ILE A 231 -15.71 -3.78 -22.76
CA ILE A 231 -16.42 -3.68 -24.06
C ILE A 231 -15.45 -3.99 -25.23
N GLY A 232 -14.17 -4.24 -24.91
CA GLY A 232 -13.14 -4.67 -25.87
C GLY A 232 -13.17 -6.17 -26.13
#